data_AF-A0A7S4CFQ7-F1
#
_entry.id   AF-A0A7S4CFQ7-F1
#
_cell.length_a   1.000
_cell.length_b   1.000
_cell.length_c   1.000
_cell.angle_alpha   90.00
_cell.angle_beta   90.00
_cell.angle_gamma   90.00
#
_symmetry.space_group_name_H-M   'P 1'
#
loop_
_entity.id
_entity.type
_entity.pdbx_description
1 polymer ?
#
loop_
_entity_poly.entity_id
_entity_poly.type
_entity_poly.pdbx_seq_one_letter_code
_entity_poly.pdbx_strand_id
1 'polypeptide(L)'
;AHFWTAHPNIFAGQDMLGKGTWLGVAKGGRFACLTNVRHISNVLPVVGHMVVTYTAPLAVLALAGCGALVPAGVTAATSIVAYLGIGRYLRSIPSRGKFVTNFLLSGQGPKEYMSQVEQQGKDCIGFNLLVADQHEVWYHSNYSLKGPRHVPAETVQGMSNAPLENPWSKTQRGIARLEPIVKSIED
;
A
#
# COMPACT_ATOMS: atom_id res chain seq x y z
N ALA A 1 -2.50 12.88 13.94
CA ALA A 1 -2.57 11.56 14.58
C ALA A 1 -3.01 11.75 16.02
N HIS A 2 -3.69 10.78 16.61
CA HIS A 2 -4.17 10.85 17.99
C HIS A 2 -4.27 9.43 18.56
N PHE A 3 -4.44 9.31 19.88
CA PHE A 3 -4.85 8.05 20.47
C PHE A 3 -6.31 7.77 20.11
N TRP A 4 -6.58 6.62 19.50
CA TRP A 4 -7.94 6.30 19.07
C TRP A 4 -8.88 6.13 20.25
N THR A 5 -10.08 6.71 20.16
CA THR A 5 -11.07 6.64 21.24
C THR A 5 -11.45 5.20 21.60
N ALA A 6 -11.66 4.34 20.59
CA ALA A 6 -11.99 2.93 20.81
C ALA A 6 -10.80 2.09 21.27
N HIS A 7 -9.58 2.53 20.97
CA HIS A 7 -8.33 1.81 21.23
C HIS A 7 -7.25 2.77 21.73
N PRO A 8 -7.34 3.23 23.00
CA PRO A 8 -6.48 4.30 23.53
C PRO A 8 -5.01 3.90 23.70
N ASN A 9 -4.68 2.65 23.38
CA ASN A 9 -3.32 2.15 23.34
C ASN A 9 -2.66 2.34 21.96
N ILE A 10 -3.41 2.74 20.93
CA ILE A 10 -2.92 2.95 19.57
C ILE A 10 -2.82 4.45 19.29
N PHE A 11 -1.65 4.91 18.85
CA PHE A 11 -1.45 6.24 18.30
C PHE A 11 -1.23 6.14 16.79
N ALA A 12 -2.19 6.65 16.02
CA ALA A 12 -2.14 6.62 14.55
C ALA A 12 -3.02 7.72 13.93
N GLY A 13 -2.83 7.97 12.64
CA GLY A 13 -3.90 8.57 11.83
C GLY A 13 -4.99 7.52 11.56
N GLN A 14 -6.25 7.93 11.37
CA GLN A 14 -7.30 7.00 10.95
C GLN A 14 -7.92 7.49 9.66
N ASP A 15 -7.99 6.61 8.66
CA ASP A 15 -8.73 6.86 7.43
C ASP A 15 -10.24 6.83 7.74
N MET A 16 -10.94 7.90 7.39
CA MET A 16 -12.37 8.03 7.65
C MET A 16 -13.22 7.11 6.75
N LEU A 17 -12.71 6.76 5.56
CA LEU A 17 -13.39 5.91 4.59
C LEU A 17 -13.01 4.45 4.79
N GLY A 18 -11.72 4.12 4.70
CA GLY A 18 -11.21 2.76 4.80
C GLY A 18 -11.03 2.25 6.23
N LYS A 19 -11.27 3.09 7.25
CA LYS A 19 -11.15 2.81 8.70
C LYS A 19 -9.81 2.26 9.17
N GLY A 20 -8.80 2.24 8.30
CA GLY A 20 -7.44 1.76 8.59
C GLY A 20 -6.45 2.88 8.83
N THR A 21 -5.17 2.53 8.86
CA THR A 21 -4.05 3.48 8.91
C THR A 21 -2.89 2.98 8.05
N TRP A 22 -2.03 3.89 7.60
CA TRP A 22 -0.78 3.52 6.92
C TRP A 22 0.42 3.51 7.88
N LEU A 23 0.28 4.07 9.08
CA LEU A 23 1.33 4.14 10.10
C LEU A 23 0.71 4.21 11.49
N GLY A 24 1.24 3.43 12.41
CA GLY A 24 0.86 3.55 13.81
C GLY A 24 1.79 2.81 14.75
N VAL A 25 1.67 3.19 16.02
CA VAL A 25 2.33 2.53 17.13
C VAL A 25 1.29 2.16 18.18
N ALA A 26 1.52 1.06 18.89
CA ALA A 26 0.75 0.71 20.07
C ALA A 26 1.65 0.71 21.32
N LYS A 27 1.05 0.96 22.48
CA LYS A 27 1.72 0.76 23.77
C LYS A 27 2.27 -0.66 23.85
N GLY A 28 3.45 -0.82 24.44
CA GLY A 28 4.18 -2.09 24.40
C GLY A 28 5.13 -2.24 23.21
N GLY A 29 5.40 -1.17 22.46
CA GLY A 29 6.48 -1.15 21.46
C GLY A 29 6.11 -1.77 20.11
N ARG A 30 4.83 -2.05 19.86
CA ARG A 30 4.37 -2.47 18.53
C ARG A 30 4.39 -1.31 17.56
N PHE A 31 4.90 -1.55 16.37
CA PHE A 31 4.97 -0.59 15.28
C PHE A 31 4.54 -1.26 13.99
N ALA A 32 3.79 -0.54 13.15
CA ALA A 32 3.50 -0.99 11.79
C ALA A 32 3.38 0.18 10.82
N CYS A 33 3.90 -0.01 9.62
CA CYS A 33 3.79 0.95 8.55
C CYS A 33 3.60 0.29 7.19
N LEU A 34 2.93 1.00 6.30
CA LEU A 34 2.60 0.56 4.96
C LEU A 34 2.94 1.64 3.95
N THR A 35 3.54 1.24 2.83
CA THR A 35 3.69 2.08 1.64
C THR A 35 3.01 1.42 0.44
N ASN A 36 2.64 2.21 -0.55
CA ASN A 36 2.17 1.66 -1.82
C ASN A 36 3.35 1.10 -2.61
N VAL A 37 3.13 0.09 -3.45
CA VAL A 37 4.12 -0.26 -4.49
C VAL A 37 3.77 0.49 -5.77
N ARG A 38 4.74 1.26 -6.27
CA ARG A 38 4.73 1.91 -7.59
C ARG A 38 5.83 1.25 -8.42
N HIS A 39 5.47 0.19 -9.12
CA HIS A 39 6.32 -0.38 -10.14
C HIS A 39 5.71 -0.05 -11.51
N ILE A 40 6.47 0.65 -12.36
CA ILE A 40 6.16 0.81 -13.78
C ILE A 40 6.61 -0.50 -14.44
N SER A 41 5.81 -1.54 -14.31
CA SER A 41 5.90 -2.72 -15.16
C SER A 41 4.58 -2.76 -15.91
N ASN A 42 4.64 -2.72 -17.24
CA ASN A 42 3.50 -2.73 -18.15
C ASN A 42 2.70 -4.03 -18.07
N VAL A 43 2.02 -4.31 -16.96
CA VAL A 43 0.92 -5.28 -16.90
C VAL A 43 0.17 -5.10 -15.58
N LEU A 44 -0.85 -4.24 -15.61
CA LEU A 44 -2.09 -4.69 -14.99
C LEU A 44 -2.65 -5.74 -15.96
N PRO A 45 -2.99 -6.97 -15.53
CA PRO A 45 -3.91 -7.77 -16.32
C PRO A 45 -5.18 -6.93 -16.41
N VAL A 46 -5.46 -6.47 -17.62
CA VAL A 46 -6.69 -5.79 -17.98
C VAL A 46 -7.79 -6.83 -17.82
N VAL A 47 -8.36 -6.94 -16.61
CA VAL A 47 -9.60 -7.69 -16.41
C VAL A 47 -10.71 -6.81 -17.00
N GLY A 48 -11.01 -7.07 -18.27
CA GLY A 48 -12.00 -6.33 -19.05
C GLY A 48 -11.39 -5.07 -19.68
N HIS A 49 -11.44 -4.99 -21.00
CA HIS A 49 -11.00 -3.85 -21.79
C HIS A 49 -11.53 -2.52 -21.22
N MET A 50 -10.68 -1.81 -20.49
CA MET A 50 -10.79 -0.36 -20.33
C MET A 50 -9.37 0.18 -20.16
N VAL A 51 -8.77 0.54 -21.29
CA VAL A 51 -7.55 1.36 -21.31
C VAL A 51 -7.95 2.74 -20.77
N VAL A 52 -7.71 3.00 -19.49
CA VAL A 52 -7.81 4.34 -18.92
C VAL A 52 -6.43 4.97 -19.01
N THR A 53 -6.20 5.74 -20.08
CA THR A 53 -5.03 6.64 -20.15
C THR A 53 -5.22 7.74 -19.11
N TYR A 54 -4.30 7.82 -18.16
CA TYR A 54 -4.31 8.81 -17.08
C TYR A 54 -3.72 10.13 -17.61
N THR A 55 -4.54 10.97 -18.24
CA THR A 55 -4.27 12.40 -18.37
C THR A 55 -5.25 13.16 -17.46
N ALA A 56 -4.70 14.03 -16.62
CA ALA A 56 -5.45 14.80 -15.63
C ALA A 56 -6.45 15.80 -16.27
N PRO A 57 -7.32 16.44 -15.47
CA PRO A 57 -8.76 16.27 -15.48
C PRO A 57 -9.45 17.28 -16.40
N LEU A 58 -9.88 16.86 -17.58
CA LEU A 58 -10.99 17.47 -18.30
C LEU A 58 -11.75 16.34 -18.99
N ALA A 59 -12.97 16.11 -18.49
CA ALA A 59 -13.90 15.15 -19.05
C ALA A 59 -14.33 15.58 -20.46
N VAL A 60 -13.54 15.23 -21.47
CA VAL A 60 -13.98 15.13 -22.87
C VAL A 60 -13.39 13.84 -23.40
N LEU A 61 -14.18 12.77 -23.35
CA LEU A 61 -13.87 11.50 -24.01
C LEU A 61 -14.06 11.70 -25.52
N ALA A 62 -13.06 12.25 -26.20
CA ALA A 62 -12.98 12.20 -27.65
C ALA A 62 -12.66 10.74 -28.05
N LEU A 63 -13.68 10.00 -28.50
CA LEU A 63 -13.50 8.80 -29.29
C LEU A 63 -12.97 9.21 -30.67
N ALA A 64 -11.68 9.44 -30.79
CA ALA A 64 -11.00 9.66 -32.06
C ALA A 64 -9.74 8.78 -32.08
N GLY A 65 -9.81 7.63 -32.75
CA GLY A 65 -8.63 6.78 -32.94
C GLY A 65 -8.88 5.35 -33.43
N CYS A 66 -10.11 4.85 -33.38
CA CYS A 66 -10.50 3.63 -34.08
C CYS A 66 -11.78 3.94 -34.85
N GLY A 67 -11.81 3.68 -36.16
CA GLY A 67 -12.95 3.89 -37.04
C GLY A 67 -14.13 2.94 -36.78
N ALA A 68 -14.55 2.82 -35.52
CA ALA A 68 -15.79 2.15 -35.14
C ALA A 68 -16.84 3.22 -34.84
N LEU A 69 -17.87 3.27 -35.69
CA LEU A 69 -19.09 4.04 -35.49
C LEU A 69 -19.62 3.87 -34.07
N VAL A 70 -19.65 4.96 -33.30
CA VAL A 70 -20.44 5.01 -32.07
C VAL A 70 -21.90 5.10 -32.49
N PRO A 71 -22.77 4.15 -32.11
CA PRO A 71 -24.19 4.23 -32.46
C PRO A 71 -24.78 5.51 -31.88
N ALA A 72 -25.49 6.28 -32.70
CA ALA A 72 -26.28 7.42 -32.24
C ALA A 72 -27.30 6.93 -31.19
N GLY A 73 -27.08 7.27 -29.91
CA GLY A 73 -27.92 6.78 -28.80
C GLY A 73 -27.18 6.51 -27.49
N VAL A 74 -25.85 6.48 -27.49
CA VAL A 74 -25.06 6.41 -26.23
C VAL A 74 -25.10 7.77 -25.54
N THR A 75 -26.17 7.99 -24.77
CA THR A 75 -26.45 9.21 -24.01
C THR A 75 -25.61 9.27 -22.72
N ALA A 76 -25.45 10.47 -22.15
CA ALA A 76 -24.70 10.76 -20.92
C ALA A 76 -24.97 9.81 -19.72
N ALA A 77 -26.10 9.11 -19.72
CA ALA A 77 -26.44 8.06 -18.76
C ALA A 77 -25.41 6.91 -18.74
N THR A 78 -24.89 6.48 -19.89
CA THR A 78 -23.88 5.39 -19.96
C THR A 78 -22.57 5.81 -19.32
N SER A 79 -22.15 7.06 -19.49
CA SER A 79 -20.95 7.61 -18.85
C SER A 79 -21.10 7.70 -17.33
N ILE A 80 -22.27 8.11 -16.83
CA ILE A 80 -22.56 8.15 -15.39
C ILE A 80 -22.59 6.74 -14.80
N VAL A 81 -23.24 5.78 -15.47
CA VAL A 81 -23.28 4.38 -15.02
C VAL A 81 -21.87 3.76 -15.00
N ALA A 82 -21.04 4.04 -15.99
CA ALA A 82 -19.63 3.63 -16.00
C ALA A 82 -18.85 4.27 -14.83
N TYR A 83 -19.03 5.57 -14.57
CA TYR A 83 -18.35 6.27 -13.47
C TYR A 83 -18.80 5.78 -12.09
N LEU A 84 -20.11 5.54 -11.92
CA LEU A 84 -20.68 4.94 -10.70
C LEU A 84 -20.23 3.49 -10.52
N GLY A 85 -20.11 2.73 -11.62
CA GLY A 85 -19.59 1.36 -11.65
C GLY A 85 -18.12 1.31 -11.22
N ILE A 86 -17.28 2.18 -11.78
CA ILE A 86 -15.88 2.33 -11.37
C ILE A 86 -15.79 2.75 -9.90
N GLY A 87 -16.58 3.73 -9.45
CA GLY A 87 -16.60 4.14 -8.05
C GLY A 87 -17.03 3.02 -7.10
N ARG A 88 -17.99 2.18 -7.49
CA ARG A 88 -18.38 0.98 -6.73
C ARG A 88 -17.27 -0.09 -6.73
N TYR A 89 -16.65 -0.34 -7.88
CA TYR A 89 -15.53 -1.27 -7.99
C TYR A 89 -14.33 -0.84 -7.13
N LEU A 90 -13.91 0.43 -7.22
CA LEU A 90 -12.81 0.98 -6.41
C LEU A 90 -13.08 0.89 -4.90
N ARG A 91 -14.34 1.06 -4.47
CA ARG A 91 -14.75 0.85 -3.06
C ARG A 91 -14.76 -0.62 -2.64
N SER A 92 -14.85 -1.55 -3.59
CA SER A 92 -14.78 -2.99 -3.32
C SER A 92 -13.33 -3.50 -3.15
N ILE A 93 -12.34 -2.72 -3.60
CA ILE A 93 -10.93 -3.10 -3.46
C ILE A 93 -10.57 -3.10 -1.98
N PRO A 94 -10.03 -4.21 -1.44
CA PRO A 94 -9.67 -4.31 -0.04
C PRO A 94 -8.72 -3.18 0.39
N SER A 95 -9.10 -2.43 1.43
CA SER A 95 -8.20 -1.46 2.05
C SER A 95 -7.02 -2.17 2.72
N ARG A 96 -5.82 -1.72 2.41
CA ARG A 96 -4.57 -2.30 2.94
C ARG A 96 -4.20 -1.71 4.30
N GLY A 97 -4.73 -0.54 4.63
CA GLY A 97 -4.54 0.07 5.95
C GLY A 97 -5.15 -0.76 7.10
N LYS A 98 -6.01 -1.74 6.77
CA LYS A 98 -6.47 -2.74 7.72
C LYS A 98 -5.34 -3.64 8.22
N PHE A 99 -4.30 -3.92 7.41
CA PHE A 99 -3.19 -4.76 7.85
C PHE A 99 -2.40 -4.09 8.98
N VAL A 100 -2.13 -2.79 8.84
CA VAL A 100 -1.50 -2.01 9.92
C VAL A 100 -2.38 -2.03 11.17
N THR A 101 -3.67 -1.76 10.99
CA THR A 101 -4.65 -1.71 12.10
C THR A 101 -4.76 -3.04 12.83
N ASN A 102 -4.91 -4.13 12.08
CA ASN A 102 -5.06 -5.48 12.62
C ASN A 102 -3.80 -5.94 13.35
N PHE A 103 -2.60 -5.58 12.87
CA PHE A 103 -1.37 -5.87 13.62
C PHE A 103 -1.32 -5.11 14.95
N LEU A 104 -1.63 -3.81 14.93
CA LEU A 104 -1.58 -2.99 16.15
C LEU A 104 -2.62 -3.40 17.19
N LEU A 105 -3.76 -3.94 16.75
CA LEU A 105 -4.82 -4.45 17.62
C LEU A 105 -4.62 -5.90 18.05
N SER A 106 -3.80 -6.68 17.34
CA SER A 106 -3.56 -8.07 17.67
C SER A 106 -2.54 -8.24 18.78
N GLY A 107 -2.47 -9.45 19.34
CA GLY A 107 -1.36 -9.92 20.17
C GLY A 107 -0.38 -10.84 19.41
N GLN A 108 -0.54 -11.00 18.10
CA GLN A 108 0.23 -11.97 17.30
C GLN A 108 1.65 -11.47 17.01
N GLY A 109 2.64 -12.36 17.04
CA GLY A 109 4.03 -12.01 16.72
C GLY A 109 4.20 -11.56 15.25
N PRO A 110 5.17 -10.66 14.95
CA PRO A 110 5.46 -10.17 13.59
C PRO A 110 5.55 -11.27 12.53
N LYS A 111 6.29 -12.35 12.80
CA LYS A 111 6.44 -13.49 11.87
C LYS A 111 5.11 -14.15 11.51
N GLU A 112 4.35 -14.54 12.52
CA GLU A 112 3.06 -15.23 12.36
C GLU A 112 2.06 -14.34 11.63
N TYR A 113 2.01 -13.06 12.02
CA TYR A 113 1.13 -12.08 11.38
C TYR A 113 1.45 -11.94 9.90
N MET A 114 2.73 -11.86 9.54
CA MET A 114 3.15 -11.70 8.15
C MET A 114 2.83 -12.90 7.27
N SER A 115 2.90 -14.13 7.79
CA SER A 115 2.46 -15.32 7.04
C SER A 115 0.97 -15.26 6.67
N GLN A 116 0.14 -14.64 7.51
CA GLN A 116 -1.28 -14.42 7.18
C GLN A 116 -1.45 -13.32 6.12
N VAL A 117 -0.69 -12.23 6.23
CA VAL A 117 -0.71 -11.12 5.26
C VAL A 117 -0.30 -11.59 3.87
N GLU A 118 0.68 -12.49 3.76
CA GLU A 118 1.09 -13.06 2.47
C GLU A 118 -0.07 -13.71 1.71
N GLN A 119 -0.96 -14.41 2.41
CA GLN A 119 -2.13 -15.04 1.80
C GLN A 119 -3.24 -14.03 1.53
N GLN A 120 -3.56 -13.18 2.51
CA GLN A 120 -4.66 -12.22 2.43
C GLN A 120 -4.38 -11.03 1.50
N GLY A 121 -3.10 -10.72 1.27
CA GLY A 121 -2.64 -9.57 0.51
C GLY A 121 -2.65 -9.79 -1.01
N LYS A 122 -2.87 -11.01 -1.50
CA LYS A 122 -2.81 -11.35 -2.93
C LYS A 122 -3.79 -10.55 -3.80
N ASP A 123 -4.99 -10.28 -3.27
CA ASP A 123 -6.04 -9.54 -3.99
C ASP A 123 -5.95 -8.01 -3.78
N CYS A 124 -4.95 -7.54 -3.04
CA CYS A 124 -4.75 -6.13 -2.79
C CYS A 124 -3.88 -5.48 -3.86
N ILE A 125 -4.15 -4.21 -4.17
CA ILE A 125 -3.21 -3.38 -4.95
C ILE A 125 -1.84 -3.37 -4.27
N GLY A 126 -0.77 -3.46 -5.06
CA GLY A 126 0.63 -3.51 -4.60
C GLY A 126 0.95 -2.64 -3.37
N PHE A 127 1.54 -3.26 -2.35
CA PHE A 127 1.95 -2.61 -1.10
C PHE A 127 3.22 -3.23 -0.52
N ASN A 128 3.90 -2.45 0.30
CA ASN A 128 4.92 -2.91 1.23
C ASN A 128 4.39 -2.73 2.64
N LEU A 129 4.58 -3.74 3.49
CA LEU A 129 4.22 -3.70 4.90
C LEU A 129 5.45 -4.03 5.73
N LEU A 130 5.68 -3.24 6.78
CA LEU A 130 6.64 -3.53 7.83
C LEU A 130 5.91 -3.53 9.17
N VAL A 131 6.15 -4.57 9.96
CA VAL A 131 5.61 -4.72 11.31
C VAL A 131 6.73 -5.08 12.26
N ALA A 132 6.64 -4.60 13.48
CA ALA A 132 7.65 -4.80 14.50
C ALA A 132 7.01 -4.86 15.88
N ASP A 133 7.67 -5.60 16.76
CA ASP A 133 7.48 -5.52 18.20
C ASP A 133 8.84 -5.28 18.90
N GLN A 134 8.93 -5.59 20.18
CA GLN A 134 10.16 -5.39 20.96
C GLN A 134 11.27 -6.40 20.62
N HIS A 135 10.98 -7.44 19.85
CA HIS A 135 11.87 -8.57 19.62
C HIS A 135 12.32 -8.68 18.17
N GLU A 136 11.42 -8.45 17.22
CA GLU A 136 11.71 -8.68 15.81
C GLU A 136 10.99 -7.69 14.89
N VAL A 137 11.58 -7.52 13.70
CA VAL A 137 11.03 -6.70 12.62
C VAL A 137 10.84 -7.58 11.39
N TRP A 138 9.65 -7.49 10.79
CA TRP A 138 9.34 -8.24 9.57
C TRP A 138 8.83 -7.34 8.47
N TYR A 139 9.20 -7.68 7.25
CA TYR A 139 8.83 -6.98 6.04
C TYR A 139 8.21 -7.96 5.04
N HIS A 140 7.17 -7.49 4.34
CA HIS A 140 6.60 -8.18 3.21
C HIS A 140 6.12 -7.20 2.14
N SER A 141 6.21 -7.60 0.87
CA SER A 141 5.60 -6.91 -0.25
C SER A 141 4.79 -7.91 -1.05
N ASN A 142 3.50 -7.66 -1.25
CA ASN A 142 2.65 -8.54 -2.07
C ASN A 142 2.95 -8.42 -3.57
N TYR A 143 3.89 -7.54 -3.96
CA TYR A 143 4.39 -7.39 -5.32
C TYR A 143 5.70 -8.17 -5.54
N SER A 144 6.37 -8.59 -4.46
CA SER A 144 7.60 -9.38 -4.53
C SER A 144 7.26 -10.86 -4.67
N LEU A 145 8.06 -11.60 -5.46
CA LEU A 145 8.02 -13.07 -5.46
C LEU A 145 8.60 -13.67 -4.18
N LYS A 146 9.26 -12.85 -3.34
CA LYS A 146 9.75 -13.26 -2.03
C LYS A 146 8.63 -13.14 -1.01
N GLY A 147 8.43 -14.19 -0.24
CA GLY A 147 7.53 -14.17 0.91
C GLY A 147 8.02 -13.24 2.03
N PRO A 148 7.32 -13.19 3.17
CA PRO A 148 7.73 -12.43 4.33
C PRO A 148 9.16 -12.73 4.76
N ARG A 149 9.90 -11.68 5.15
CA ARG A 149 11.27 -11.82 5.62
C ARG A 149 11.53 -11.03 6.89
N HIS A 150 12.34 -11.63 7.75
CA HIS A 150 12.91 -10.95 8.90
C HIS A 150 13.85 -9.83 8.43
N VAL A 151 13.80 -8.68 9.10
CA VAL A 151 14.73 -7.58 8.95
C VAL A 151 15.70 -7.66 10.13
N PRO A 152 16.98 -8.00 9.90
CA PRO A 152 17.92 -8.16 10.99
C PRO A 152 18.12 -6.87 11.79
N ALA A 153 18.35 -7.02 13.09
CA ALA A 153 18.79 -5.94 13.95
C ALA A 153 20.08 -5.30 13.39
N GLU A 154 20.33 -4.04 13.77
CA GLU A 154 21.53 -3.28 13.36
C GLU A 154 21.65 -3.07 11.83
N THR A 155 20.55 -3.23 11.09
CA THR A 155 20.49 -2.92 9.66
C THR A 155 19.71 -1.63 9.41
N VAL A 156 20.26 -0.77 8.55
CA VAL A 156 19.55 0.43 8.08
C VAL A 156 18.83 0.09 6.78
N GLN A 157 17.50 0.03 6.83
CA GLN A 157 16.65 -0.22 5.66
C GLN A 157 15.86 1.04 5.29
N GLY A 158 15.77 1.33 3.99
CA GLY A 158 14.98 2.46 3.49
C GLY A 158 13.69 1.99 2.83
N MET A 159 12.55 2.28 3.44
CA MET A 159 11.25 2.01 2.84
C MET A 159 10.83 3.13 1.90
N SER A 160 10.25 2.77 0.76
CA SER A 160 9.71 3.71 -0.23
C SER A 160 8.53 3.08 -0.96
N ASN A 161 8.11 3.66 -2.08
CA ASN A 161 7.10 3.03 -2.92
C ASN A 161 7.66 1.91 -3.83
N ALA A 162 8.91 1.50 -3.66
CA ALA A 162 9.44 0.29 -4.30
C ALA A 162 9.64 -0.81 -3.25
N PRO A 163 9.61 -2.10 -3.65
CA PRO A 163 10.05 -3.18 -2.77
C PRO A 163 11.48 -2.94 -2.29
N LEU A 164 11.82 -3.37 -1.07
CA LEU A 164 13.16 -3.26 -0.50
C LEU A 164 14.24 -3.96 -1.35
N GLU A 165 13.85 -4.94 -2.17
CA GLU A 165 14.72 -5.66 -3.09
C GLU A 165 15.17 -4.80 -4.28
N ASN A 166 14.36 -3.81 -4.68
CA ASN A 166 14.64 -2.94 -5.82
C ASN A 166 14.42 -1.45 -5.44
N PRO A 167 15.22 -0.92 -4.50
CA PRO A 167 15.02 0.43 -3.98
C PRO A 167 15.34 1.47 -5.06
N TRP A 168 14.64 2.60 -5.03
CA TRP A 168 14.96 3.73 -5.90
C TRP A 168 16.34 4.30 -5.56
N SER A 169 17.03 4.86 -6.55
CA SER A 169 18.37 5.46 -6.35
C SER A 169 18.38 6.54 -5.26
N LYS A 170 17.29 7.31 -5.12
CA LYS A 170 17.14 8.29 -4.04
C LYS A 170 17.13 7.65 -2.65
N THR A 171 16.50 6.48 -2.52
CA THR A 171 16.41 5.73 -1.26
C THR A 171 17.78 5.16 -0.91
N GLN A 172 18.48 4.58 -1.88
CA GLN A 172 19.86 4.13 -1.68
C GLN A 172 20.79 5.25 -1.24
N ARG A 173 20.73 6.42 -1.90
CA ARG A 173 21.51 7.61 -1.48
C ARG A 173 21.15 8.09 -0.09
N GLY A 174 19.87 8.02 0.29
CA GLY A 174 19.41 8.37 1.64
C GLY A 174 20.00 7.46 2.70
N ILE A 175 19.92 6.14 2.49
CA ILE A 175 20.52 5.13 3.38
C ILE A 175 22.02 5.37 3.53
N ALA A 176 22.75 5.51 2.42
CA ALA A 176 24.21 5.69 2.45
C ALA A 176 24.67 6.93 3.24
N ARG A 177 23.83 7.97 3.34
CA ARG A 177 24.12 9.19 4.11
C ARG A 177 23.67 9.09 5.56
N LEU A 178 22.58 8.38 5.83
CA LEU A 178 22.01 8.25 7.18
C LEU A 178 22.68 7.15 7.99
N GLU A 179 23.09 6.06 7.36
CA GLU A 179 23.67 4.91 8.04
C GLU A 179 24.85 5.25 8.96
N PRO A 180 25.87 6.02 8.55
CA PRO A 180 26.95 6.40 9.47
C PRO A 180 26.47 7.29 10.62
N ILE A 181 25.42 8.09 10.43
CA ILE A 181 24.84 8.93 11.50
C ILE A 181 24.09 8.06 12.51
N VAL A 182 23.29 7.10 12.04
CA VAL A 182 22.56 6.17 12.92
C VAL A 182 23.54 5.38 13.77
N LYS A 183 24.60 4.82 13.16
CA LYS A 183 25.64 4.07 13.87
C LYS A 183 26.32 4.92 14.95
N SER A 184 26.56 6.22 14.68
CA SER A 184 27.16 7.12 15.66
C SER A 184 26.28 7.48 16.87
N ILE A 185 24.98 7.14 16.85
CA ILE A 185 24.05 7.37 17.98
C ILE A 185 23.96 6.13 18.88
N GLU A 186 24.30 4.95 18.33
CA GLU A 186 24.25 3.67 19.06
C GLU A 186 25.51 3.41 19.88
N ASP A 187 26.62 4.10 19.56
CA ASP A 187 27.90 4.14 20.30
C ASP A 187 27.87 5.14 21.47
#